data_AF-A0A261DCU0-F1
#
_entry.id   AF-A0A261DCU0-F1
#
_cell.length_a   1.000
_cell.length_b   1.000
_cell.length_c   1.000
_cell.angle_alpha   90.00
_cell.angle_beta   90.00
_cell.angle_gamma   90.00
#
_symmetry.space_group_name_H-M   'P 1'
#
loop_
_entity.id
_entity.type
_entity.pdbx_description
1 polymer ?
#
loop_
_entity_poly.entity_id
_entity_poly.type
_entity_poly.pdbx_seq_one_letter_code
_entity_poly.pdbx_strand_id
1 'polypeptide(L)'
;MSFIDNFFISIFSKEIGKDQFGNKYYESKKLDYLGQARRQVVYKGKVEASKVPPMWHAWLHYMINEVPINNRPLAKLAYAEEFEGDAERRTAAYSSVREDSSTASTYKLPAEVELGKRSNDKFDWQQDYLPNITGTSLSHKIVKNKTTKAEYSRWQPLDESNLGESK
;
A
#
# COMPACT_ATOMS: atom_id res chain seq x y z
N MET A 1 11.46 22.34 -11.76
CA MET A 1 12.57 21.60 -12.41
C MET A 1 13.05 22.43 -13.58
N SER A 2 14.37 22.51 -13.79
CA SER A 2 14.96 23.23 -14.92
C SER A 2 14.76 22.42 -16.21
N PHE A 3 14.65 23.10 -17.36
CA PHE A 3 14.63 22.44 -18.68
C PHE A 3 15.88 21.58 -18.92
N ILE A 4 17.01 21.97 -18.32
CA ILE A 4 18.29 21.27 -18.44
C ILE A 4 18.22 19.89 -17.79
N ASP A 5 17.65 19.79 -16.58
CA ASP A 5 17.52 18.52 -15.85
C ASP A 5 16.74 17.48 -16.68
N ASN A 6 15.68 17.94 -17.35
CA ASN A 6 14.84 17.09 -18.19
C ASN A 6 15.60 16.55 -19.40
N PHE A 7 16.49 17.37 -19.98
CA PHE A 7 17.34 16.97 -21.10
C PHE A 7 18.34 15.89 -20.67
N PHE A 8 19.01 16.08 -19.53
CA PHE A 8 19.93 15.08 -18.98
C PHE A 8 19.21 13.76 -18.68
N ILE A 9 18.05 13.79 -18.02
CA ILE A 9 17.25 12.59 -17.74
C ILE A 9 16.89 11.85 -19.04
N SER A 10 16.51 12.58 -20.09
CA SER A 10 16.19 11.97 -21.40
C SER A 10 17.38 11.28 -22.08
N ILE A 11 18.62 11.74 -21.83
CA ILE A 11 19.82 11.13 -22.41
C ILE A 11 20.18 9.84 -21.66
N PHE A 12 20.15 9.88 -20.33
CA PHE A 12 20.65 8.80 -19.48
C PHE A 12 19.58 7.78 -19.07
N SER A 13 18.31 8.07 -19.35
CA SER A 13 17.19 7.22 -18.95
C SER A 13 16.28 6.90 -20.13
N LYS A 14 15.52 5.82 -20.00
CA LYS A 14 14.49 5.38 -20.93
C LYS A 14 13.13 5.80 -20.37
N GLU A 15 12.29 6.44 -21.19
CA GLU A 15 10.91 6.74 -20.82
C GLU A 15 10.09 5.45 -20.81
N ILE A 16 9.47 5.15 -19.68
CA ILE A 16 8.68 3.93 -19.47
C ILE A 16 7.20 4.20 -19.72
N GLY A 17 6.70 5.34 -19.26
CA GLY A 17 5.30 5.69 -19.43
C GLY A 17 4.92 6.99 -18.73
N LYS A 18 3.62 7.30 -18.80
CA LYS A 18 3.02 8.47 -18.17
C LYS A 18 1.77 8.07 -17.40
N ASP A 19 1.49 8.77 -16.33
CA ASP A 19 0.24 8.61 -15.59
C ASP A 19 -0.85 9.59 -16.05
N GLN A 20 -2.04 9.44 -15.45
CA GLN A 20 -3.20 10.30 -15.65
C GLN A 20 -3.00 11.77 -15.21
N PHE A 21 -2.03 12.03 -14.33
CA PHE A 21 -1.68 13.39 -13.91
C PHE A 21 -0.63 14.04 -14.82
N GLY A 22 -0.11 13.27 -15.78
CA GLY A 22 0.94 13.68 -16.70
C GLY A 22 2.35 13.63 -16.12
N ASN A 23 2.56 12.96 -14.98
CA ASN A 23 3.90 12.64 -14.50
C ASN A 23 4.50 11.57 -15.41
N LYS A 24 5.80 11.71 -15.70
CA LYS A 24 6.53 10.79 -16.57
C LYS A 24 7.48 9.95 -15.75
N TYR A 25 7.57 8.67 -16.09
CA TYR A 25 8.38 7.70 -15.37
C TYR A 25 9.53 7.23 -16.25
N TYR A 26 10.71 7.15 -15.65
CA TYR A 26 11.97 6.86 -16.33
C TYR A 26 12.74 5.76 -15.60
N GLU A 27 13.43 4.95 -16.38
CA GLU A 27 14.37 3.93 -15.89
C GLU A 27 15.78 4.25 -16.41
N SER A 28 16.78 4.27 -15.53
CA SER A 28 18.14 4.60 -15.94
C SER A 28 18.75 3.51 -16.80
N LYS A 29 19.47 3.90 -17.86
CA LYS A 29 20.22 2.96 -18.70
C LYS A 29 21.40 2.34 -17.95
N LYS A 30 21.95 3.08 -17.00
CA LYS A 30 23.03 2.62 -16.12
C LYS A 30 22.44 1.79 -14.98
N LEU A 31 23.02 0.62 -14.74
CA LEU A 31 22.72 -0.22 -13.59
C LEU A 31 23.55 0.24 -12.38
N ASP A 32 22.97 0.11 -11.19
CA ASP A 32 23.68 0.26 -9.93
C ASP A 32 24.60 -0.93 -9.65
N TYR A 33 25.36 -0.85 -8.55
CA TYR A 33 26.28 -1.90 -8.10
C TYR A 33 25.56 -3.24 -7.79
N LEU A 34 24.26 -3.20 -7.48
CA LEU A 34 23.40 -4.39 -7.35
C LEU A 34 22.83 -4.91 -8.68
N GLY A 35 23.16 -4.31 -9.82
CA GLY A 35 22.59 -4.66 -11.12
C GLY A 35 21.15 -4.18 -11.33
N GLN A 36 20.67 -3.25 -10.50
CA GLN A 36 19.32 -2.68 -10.60
C GLN A 36 19.33 -1.34 -11.35
N ALA A 37 18.35 -1.13 -12.23
CA ALA A 37 18.16 0.16 -12.89
C ALA A 37 17.42 1.13 -11.98
N ARG A 38 17.89 2.38 -11.88
CA ARG A 38 17.24 3.40 -11.06
C ARG A 38 15.93 3.84 -11.68
N ARG A 39 14.86 3.77 -10.89
CA ARG A 39 13.52 4.26 -11.27
C ARG A 39 13.32 5.68 -10.77
N GLN A 40 12.83 6.55 -11.65
CA GLN A 40 12.67 7.98 -11.36
C GLN A 40 11.33 8.49 -11.91
N VAL A 41 10.81 9.54 -11.27
CA VAL A 41 9.60 10.24 -11.70
C VAL A 41 9.90 11.72 -11.94
N VAL A 42 9.39 12.24 -13.05
CA VAL A 42 9.38 13.66 -13.38
C VAL A 42 7.94 14.16 -13.26
N TYR A 43 7.70 15.00 -12.26
CA TYR A 43 6.37 15.54 -11.97
C TYR A 43 5.97 16.64 -12.96
N LYS A 44 4.67 16.69 -13.27
CA LYS A 44 4.07 17.81 -14.01
C LYS A 44 3.71 18.95 -13.04
N GLY A 45 4.42 20.08 -13.15
CA GLY A 45 4.17 21.28 -12.35
C GLY A 45 4.77 21.18 -10.95
N LYS A 46 3.98 21.49 -9.91
CA LYS A 46 4.45 21.46 -8.51
C LYS A 46 4.82 20.03 -8.09
N VAL A 47 6.05 19.86 -7.62
CA VAL A 47 6.58 18.58 -7.13
C VAL A 47 5.89 18.22 -5.82
N GLU A 48 5.17 17.09 -5.82
CA GLU A 48 4.45 16.56 -4.65
C GLU A 48 4.50 15.03 -4.74
N ALA A 49 5.07 14.37 -3.72
CA ALA A 49 5.26 12.90 -3.73
C ALA A 49 3.93 12.14 -3.82
N SER A 50 2.88 12.68 -3.21
CA SER A 50 1.53 12.12 -3.22
C SER A 50 0.78 12.27 -4.56
N LYS A 51 1.42 12.73 -5.63
CA LYS A 51 0.80 12.75 -6.98
C LYS A 51 1.03 11.46 -7.75
N VAL A 52 1.85 10.55 -7.24
CA VAL A 52 2.17 9.27 -7.87
C VAL A 52 1.03 8.27 -7.60
N PRO A 53 0.33 7.76 -8.63
CA PRO A 53 -0.72 6.75 -8.44
C PRO A 53 -0.18 5.47 -7.77
N PRO A 54 -1.05 4.65 -7.14
CA PRO A 54 -0.61 3.50 -6.35
C PRO A 54 0.22 2.48 -7.13
N MET A 55 -0.14 2.21 -8.40
CA MET A 55 0.60 1.27 -9.25
C MET A 55 2.00 1.79 -9.60
N TRP A 56 2.10 3.07 -9.94
CA TRP A 56 3.37 3.70 -10.23
C TRP A 56 4.25 3.82 -8.98
N HIS A 57 3.64 3.99 -7.80
CA HIS A 57 4.34 3.95 -6.52
C HIS A 57 4.94 2.56 -6.27
N ALA A 58 4.18 1.48 -6.46
CA ALA A 58 4.69 0.11 -6.33
C ALA A 58 5.87 -0.15 -7.28
N TRP A 59 5.76 0.29 -8.54
CA TRP A 59 6.86 0.19 -9.51
C TRP A 59 8.08 1.02 -9.09
N LEU A 60 7.90 2.27 -8.68
CA LEU A 60 9.00 3.15 -8.29
C LEU A 60 9.77 2.60 -7.08
N HIS A 61 9.08 1.94 -6.16
CA HIS A 61 9.65 1.32 -4.95
C HIS A 61 10.08 -0.14 -5.13
N TYR A 62 10.24 -0.62 -6.37
CA TYR A 62 10.69 -1.99 -6.68
C TYR A 62 9.82 -3.11 -6.09
N MET A 63 8.56 -2.83 -5.76
CA MET A 63 7.62 -3.85 -5.28
C MET A 63 7.16 -4.75 -6.44
N ILE A 64 7.13 -4.19 -7.64
CA ILE A 64 6.74 -4.87 -8.88
C ILE A 64 7.75 -4.57 -9.97
N ASN A 65 8.04 -5.57 -10.81
CA ASN A 65 8.91 -5.40 -11.98
C ASN A 65 8.13 -4.99 -13.22
N GLU A 66 6.85 -5.36 -13.27
CA GLU A 66 5.98 -5.03 -14.39
C GLU A 66 5.67 -3.53 -14.46
N VAL A 67 5.71 -2.99 -15.67
CA VAL A 67 5.30 -1.61 -15.93
C VAL A 67 3.78 -1.52 -15.83
N PRO A 68 3.23 -0.59 -15.02
CA PRO A 68 1.80 -0.42 -14.92
C PRO A 68 1.24 0.26 -16.18
N ILE A 69 0.90 -0.52 -17.20
CA ILE A 69 0.47 0.00 -18.51
C ILE A 69 -0.94 0.61 -18.46
N ASN A 70 -1.79 0.29 -17.46
CA ASN A 70 -3.19 0.74 -17.42
C ASN A 70 -3.76 1.01 -16.00
N ASN A 71 -2.95 1.44 -15.02
CA ASN A 71 -3.40 1.56 -13.61
C ASN A 71 -4.16 0.31 -13.11
N ARG A 72 -3.78 -0.87 -13.62
CA ARG A 72 -4.44 -2.14 -13.33
C ARG A 72 -4.02 -2.62 -11.95
N PRO A 73 -4.92 -2.77 -10.97
CA PRO A 73 -4.55 -3.30 -9.67
C PRO A 73 -4.03 -4.73 -9.83
N LEU A 74 -2.75 -4.93 -9.50
CA LEU A 74 -2.16 -6.26 -9.41
C LEU A 74 -2.80 -6.99 -8.21
N ALA A 75 -3.12 -8.27 -8.39
CA ALA A 75 -3.74 -9.07 -7.34
C ALA A 75 -2.78 -9.25 -6.16
N LYS A 76 -3.28 -8.89 -4.98
CA LYS A 76 -2.85 -9.26 -3.61
C LYS A 76 -1.62 -10.22 -3.54
N LEU A 77 -0.42 -9.68 -3.34
CA LEU A 77 0.72 -10.44 -2.77
C LEU A 77 0.53 -10.61 -1.26
N ALA A 78 -0.60 -11.19 -0.84
CA ALA A 78 -0.90 -11.48 0.55
C ALA A 78 -2.07 -12.48 0.67
N TYR A 79 -1.80 -13.74 0.38
CA TYR A 79 -2.16 -14.77 1.35
C TYR A 79 -0.84 -15.14 2.01
N ALA A 80 -0.73 -14.89 3.32
CA ALA A 80 0.26 -15.56 4.12
C ALA A 80 0.00 -17.05 3.89
N GLU A 81 0.96 -17.77 3.32
CA GLU A 81 0.94 -19.22 3.38
C GLU A 81 0.84 -19.56 4.86
N GLU A 82 -0.34 -19.99 5.30
CA GLU A 82 -0.52 -20.59 6.60
C GLU A 82 0.35 -21.84 6.58
N PHE A 83 1.56 -21.71 7.12
CA PHE A 83 2.36 -22.86 7.47
C PHE A 83 1.52 -23.62 8.48
N GLU A 84 0.96 -24.75 8.06
CA GLU A 84 0.33 -25.73 8.93
C GLU A 84 1.44 -26.35 9.77
N GLY A 85 1.89 -25.58 10.77
CA GLY A 85 2.84 -26.03 11.76
C GLY A 85 2.13 -27.08 12.59
N ASP A 86 2.58 -28.31 12.48
CA ASP A 86 2.41 -29.39 13.44
C ASP A 86 3.11 -29.03 14.76
N ALA A 87 2.63 -27.96 15.40
CA ALA A 87 2.98 -27.58 16.77
C ALA A 87 2.22 -28.48 17.75
N GLU A 88 2.36 -29.80 17.61
CA GLU A 88 2.05 -30.72 18.68
C GLU A 88 3.09 -30.55 19.78
N ARG A 89 2.59 -30.25 20.98
CA ARG A 89 3.33 -29.95 22.20
C ARG A 89 4.41 -31.01 22.49
N ARG A 90 5.66 -30.72 22.18
CA ARG A 90 6.81 -31.48 22.70
C ARG A 90 7.25 -30.92 24.05
N THR A 91 6.53 -31.34 25.09
CA THR A 91 7.00 -31.29 26.48
C THR A 91 7.79 -32.57 26.75
N ALA A 92 9.09 -32.60 26.45
CA ALA A 92 9.99 -33.60 27.03
C ALA A 92 11.45 -33.21 26.83
N ALA A 93 12.20 -33.30 27.93
CA ALA A 93 13.64 -33.12 28.00
C ALA A 93 14.41 -34.14 27.15
N TYR A 94 15.73 -33.90 27.03
CA TYR A 94 16.78 -34.71 26.36
C TYR A 94 16.85 -34.44 24.84
N SER A 95 17.98 -34.15 24.19
CA SER A 95 19.35 -34.60 24.42
C SER A 95 20.34 -33.74 23.62
N SER A 96 21.56 -33.66 24.12
CA SER A 96 22.75 -33.03 23.57
C SER A 96 23.32 -33.64 22.28
N VAL A 97 23.90 -32.76 21.45
CA VAL A 97 25.11 -32.93 20.59
C VAL A 97 25.06 -33.99 19.47
N ARG A 98 25.24 -33.50 18.23
CA ARG A 98 26.38 -33.81 17.33
C ARG A 98 26.38 -32.83 16.16
N GLU A 99 27.50 -32.14 15.94
CA GLU A 99 27.83 -31.59 14.62
C GLU A 99 28.24 -32.75 13.74
N ASP A 100 27.69 -32.84 12.52
CA ASP A 100 28.37 -33.37 11.34
C ASP A 100 27.61 -32.92 10.09
N SER A 101 28.32 -32.14 9.27
CA SER A 101 28.13 -31.86 7.84
C SER A 101 26.88 -32.40 7.15
N SER A 102 26.00 -31.50 6.71
CA SER A 102 25.13 -31.76 5.55
C SER A 102 25.10 -30.56 4.61
N THR A 103 25.77 -30.77 3.48
CA THR A 103 25.76 -29.95 2.28
C THR A 103 24.35 -29.90 1.68
N ALA A 104 23.91 -28.69 1.33
CA ALA A 104 22.77 -28.39 0.45
C ALA A 104 21.34 -28.59 1.01
N SER A 105 20.92 -27.74 1.95
CA SER A 105 19.50 -27.33 2.02
C SER A 105 19.25 -26.28 0.94
N THR A 106 19.08 -26.75 -0.29
CA THR A 106 18.51 -25.95 -1.37
C THR A 106 17.01 -25.98 -1.19
N TYR A 107 16.46 -25.01 -0.46
CA TYR A 107 15.05 -24.66 -0.59
C TYR A 107 14.85 -24.18 -2.03
N LYS A 108 14.38 -25.09 -2.89
CA LYS A 108 13.83 -24.73 -4.20
C LYS A 108 12.58 -23.89 -3.92
N LEU A 109 12.72 -22.57 -3.94
CA LEU A 109 11.59 -21.69 -4.13
C LEU A 109 10.92 -22.11 -5.45
N PRO A 110 9.61 -22.37 -5.49
CA PRO A 110 8.93 -22.53 -6.77
C PRO A 110 9.17 -21.24 -7.56
N ALA A 111 9.87 -21.40 -8.68
CA ALA A 111 10.05 -20.35 -9.65
C ALA A 111 8.68 -19.90 -10.14
N GLU A 112 8.46 -18.59 -10.08
CA GLU A 112 7.42 -17.86 -10.80
C GLU A 112 5.98 -18.36 -10.57
N VAL A 113 5.34 -17.85 -9.51
CA VAL A 113 3.88 -17.72 -9.52
C VAL A 113 3.56 -16.70 -10.61
N GLU A 114 3.17 -17.17 -11.79
CA GLU A 114 2.64 -16.31 -12.84
C GLU A 114 1.40 -15.60 -12.30
N LEU A 115 1.56 -14.32 -11.95
CA LEU A 115 0.47 -13.46 -11.50
C LEU A 115 -0.56 -13.40 -12.62
N GLY A 116 -1.67 -14.12 -12.44
CA GLY A 116 -2.83 -14.06 -13.31
C GLY A 116 -3.27 -12.61 -13.49
N LYS A 117 -3.14 -12.11 -14.72
CA LYS A 117 -3.54 -10.76 -15.13
C LYS A 117 -5.06 -10.57 -14.90
N ARG A 118 -5.47 -9.98 -13.77
CA ARG A 118 -6.89 -9.77 -13.37
C ARG A 118 -7.64 -8.84 -14.32
N SER A 119 -8.87 -9.13 -14.75
CA SER A 119 -9.62 -8.31 -15.74
C SER A 119 -9.58 -6.78 -15.47
N ASN A 120 -9.71 -5.98 -16.55
CA ASN A 120 -9.66 -4.51 -16.49
C ASN A 120 -10.90 -3.87 -15.81
N ASP A 121 -11.73 -4.67 -15.14
CA ASP A 121 -13.02 -4.22 -14.63
C ASP A 121 -12.81 -3.40 -13.35
N LYS A 122 -13.27 -2.15 -13.38
CA LYS A 122 -13.26 -1.26 -12.23
C LYS A 122 -14.31 -1.76 -11.24
N PHE A 123 -13.94 -1.92 -9.96
CA PHE A 123 -14.93 -2.24 -8.93
C PHE A 123 -15.87 -1.05 -8.70
N ASP A 124 -17.13 -1.31 -8.39
CA ASP A 124 -18.11 -0.26 -8.10
C ASP A 124 -17.70 0.68 -6.96
N TRP A 125 -16.89 0.17 -6.02
CA TRP A 125 -16.37 0.94 -4.89
C TRP A 125 -15.03 1.65 -5.18
N GLN A 126 -14.39 1.38 -6.33
CA GLN A 126 -13.05 1.88 -6.63
C GLN A 126 -13.07 3.38 -6.91
N GLN A 127 -12.30 4.13 -6.13
CA GLN A 127 -12.16 5.57 -6.26
C GLN A 127 -11.02 5.94 -7.21
N ASP A 128 -11.16 7.10 -7.86
CA ASP A 128 -10.05 7.69 -8.61
C ASP A 128 -9.01 8.24 -7.63
N TYR A 129 -7.73 8.07 -7.98
CA TYR A 129 -6.66 8.53 -7.12
C TYR A 129 -6.71 10.06 -6.97
N LEU A 130 -6.59 10.53 -5.74
CA LEU A 130 -6.47 11.96 -5.43
C LEU A 130 -5.18 12.17 -4.64
N PRO A 131 -4.40 13.21 -4.97
CA PRO A 131 -3.19 13.53 -4.23
C PRO A 131 -3.51 14.03 -2.82
N ASN A 132 -2.48 14.15 -1.99
CA ASN A 132 -2.67 14.63 -0.63
C ASN A 132 -3.18 16.08 -0.62
N ILE A 133 -4.25 16.31 0.13
CA ILE A 133 -4.95 17.60 0.28
C ILE A 133 -4.72 18.24 1.65
N THR A 134 -3.83 17.70 2.48
CA THR A 134 -3.48 18.28 3.78
C THR A 134 -2.99 19.73 3.64
N GLY A 135 -3.46 20.61 4.53
CA GLY A 135 -3.13 22.04 4.49
C GLY A 135 -3.93 22.85 3.47
N THR A 136 -4.85 22.24 2.73
CA THR A 136 -5.81 22.94 1.86
C THR A 136 -7.20 23.04 2.48
N SER A 137 -8.07 23.88 1.94
CA SER A 137 -9.47 24.00 2.38
C SER A 137 -10.27 22.70 2.22
N LEU A 138 -9.83 21.83 1.30
CA LEU A 138 -10.43 20.52 1.01
C LEU A 138 -9.92 19.41 1.93
N SER A 139 -9.02 19.70 2.89
CA SER A 139 -8.49 18.69 3.80
C SER A 139 -9.60 17.91 4.50
N HIS A 140 -9.38 16.61 4.72
CA HIS A 140 -10.32 15.75 5.44
C HIS A 140 -10.69 16.33 6.81
N LYS A 141 -11.99 16.52 7.06
CA LYS A 141 -12.53 16.99 8.34
C LYS A 141 -13.30 15.86 8.99
N ILE A 142 -12.92 15.50 10.21
CA ILE A 142 -13.65 14.52 10.99
C ILE A 142 -14.96 15.17 11.44
N VAL A 143 -16.08 14.75 10.85
CA VAL A 143 -17.41 15.13 11.33
C VAL A 143 -17.66 14.34 12.60
N LYS A 144 -17.56 15.00 13.76
CA LYS A 144 -18.05 14.41 15.00
C LYS A 144 -19.57 14.37 14.92
N ASN A 145 -20.12 13.19 14.70
CA ASN A 145 -21.56 12.99 14.86
C ASN A 145 -21.90 13.39 16.30
N LYS A 146 -22.69 14.46 16.49
CA LYS A 146 -23.20 14.88 17.82
C LYS A 146 -24.05 13.78 18.48
N THR A 147 -24.32 12.70 17.76
CA THR A 147 -25.08 11.53 18.17
C THR A 147 -24.18 10.32 18.37
N THR A 148 -23.06 10.43 19.10
CA THR A 148 -22.83 9.35 20.08
C THR A 148 -23.92 9.54 21.12
N LYS A 149 -25.13 9.06 20.82
CA LYS A 149 -26.18 8.92 21.83
C LYS A 149 -25.49 8.12 22.91
N ALA A 150 -25.33 8.71 24.10
CA ALA A 150 -24.71 8.00 25.20
C ALA A 150 -25.39 6.62 25.28
N GLU A 151 -24.58 5.55 25.32
CA GLU A 151 -25.07 4.17 25.40
C GLU A 151 -25.99 3.96 26.62
N TYR A 152 -25.91 4.90 27.56
CA TYR A 152 -26.78 5.05 28.69
C TYR A 152 -27.61 6.34 28.64
N SER A 153 -28.91 6.21 28.94
CA SER A 153 -29.81 7.34 29.12
C SER A 153 -29.55 8.01 30.48
N ARG A 154 -29.27 9.31 30.48
CA ARG A 154 -29.14 10.08 31.73
C ARG A 154 -30.47 10.06 32.48
N TRP A 155 -30.48 9.52 33.70
CA TRP A 155 -31.65 9.52 34.58
C TRP A 155 -32.23 10.94 34.71
N GLN A 156 -33.54 11.04 34.54
CA GLN A 156 -34.30 12.28 34.73
C GLN A 156 -35.11 12.13 36.02
N PRO A 157 -35.03 13.08 36.97
CA PRO A 157 -35.86 13.05 38.17
C PRO A 157 -37.33 13.18 37.80
N LEU A 158 -38.19 12.52 38.59
CA LEU A 158 -39.63 12.69 38.50
C LEU A 158 -40.00 14.12 38.91
N ASP A 159 -40.84 14.76 38.11
CA ASP A 159 -41.37 16.09 38.41
C ASP A 159 -42.46 15.94 39.49
N GLU A 160 -42.08 16.19 40.76
CA GLU A 160 -42.95 16.05 41.94
C GLU A 160 -44.13 17.05 41.94
N SER A 161 -44.20 17.96 40.97
CA SER A 161 -45.27 18.94 40.80
C SER A 161 -46.64 18.35 40.41
N ASN A 162 -46.73 17.05 40.09
CA ASN A 162 -47.97 16.36 39.73
C ASN A 162 -48.48 15.36 40.79
N LEU A 163 -47.85 15.25 41.95
CA LEU A 163 -48.38 14.42 43.04
C LEU A 163 -49.49 15.19 43.76
N GLY A 164 -50.68 15.20 43.15
CA GLY A 164 -51.89 15.69 43.80
C GLY A 164 -52.07 15.00 45.14
N GLU A 165 -52.10 15.79 46.23
CA GLU A 165 -52.46 15.34 47.56
C GLU A 165 -53.83 14.67 47.55
N SER A 166 -53.88 13.34 47.52
CA SER A 166 -55.08 12.59 47.89
C SER A 166 -55.08 12.44 49.41
N LYS A 167 -55.71 13.38 50.11
CA LYS A 167 -56.12 13.26 51.52
C LYS A 167 -57.33 12.34 51.67
#